data_AF-A0A4R6FFW0-F1
#
_entry.id   AF-A0A4R6FFW0-F1
#
_cell.length_a   1.000
_cell.length_b   1.000
_cell.length_c   1.000
_cell.angle_alpha   90.00
_cell.angle_beta   90.00
_cell.angle_gamma   90.00
#
_symmetry.space_group_name_H-M   'P 1'
#
loop_
_entity.id
_entity.type
_entity.pdbx_description
1 polymer ?
#
loop_
_entity_poly.entity_id
_entity_poly.type
_entity_poly.pdbx_seq_one_letter_code
_entity_poly.pdbx_strand_id
1 'polypeptide(L)'
;MTNKMAFRANRTRPPADQQERQGRIARIAWLTLPDRDMAMLFLNEHNEALGGRPIDLAIESEEGLLAVERAIRDLGNNADGPNNAETPMTTK
;
A
#
# COMPACT_ATOMS: atom_id res chain seq x y z
N MET A 1 31.59 -35.60 2.54
CA MET A 1 31.35 -34.49 1.60
C MET A 1 29.93 -33.97 1.82
N THR A 2 29.74 -32.80 2.43
CA THR A 2 28.40 -32.24 2.64
C THR A 2 28.06 -31.31 1.49
N ASN A 3 27.07 -31.70 0.69
CA ASN A 3 26.65 -30.96 -0.50
C ASN A 3 26.00 -29.64 -0.06
N LYS A 4 26.65 -28.52 -0.38
CA LYS A 4 26.19 -27.17 -0.04
C LYS A 4 25.02 -26.84 -0.98
N MET A 5 23.79 -26.92 -0.47
CA MET A 5 22.57 -26.60 -1.21
C MET A 5 22.71 -25.22 -1.88
N ALA A 6 22.57 -25.22 -3.19
CA ALA A 6 22.67 -24.03 -4.02
C ALA A 6 21.46 -23.11 -3.79
N PHE A 7 21.71 -21.87 -3.38
CA PHE A 7 20.71 -20.80 -3.45
C PHE A 7 20.49 -20.41 -4.92
N ARG A 8 19.67 -21.18 -5.63
CA ARG A 8 19.13 -20.77 -6.93
C ARG A 8 17.95 -19.83 -6.68
N ALA A 9 18.26 -18.57 -6.38
CA ALA A 9 17.28 -17.49 -6.43
C ALA A 9 16.96 -17.21 -7.91
N ASN A 10 16.03 -17.98 -8.48
CA ASN A 10 15.34 -17.59 -9.71
C ASN A 10 14.43 -16.40 -9.40
N ARG A 11 15.01 -15.22 -9.19
CA ARG A 11 14.28 -13.96 -9.18
C ARG A 11 13.92 -13.66 -10.63
N THR A 12 12.87 -14.30 -11.13
CA THR A 12 12.19 -13.82 -12.34
C THR A 12 11.85 -12.36 -12.08
N ARG A 13 12.53 -11.47 -12.80
CA ARG A 13 12.26 -10.04 -12.74
C ARG A 13 10.75 -9.88 -13.03
N PRO A 14 10.00 -9.15 -12.20
CA PRO A 14 8.59 -8.91 -12.49
C PRO A 14 8.48 -8.33 -13.91
N PRO A 15 7.47 -8.75 -14.70
CA PRO A 15 7.24 -8.20 -16.03
C PRO A 15 7.11 -6.67 -15.97
N ALA A 16 7.40 -5.99 -17.09
CA ALA A 16 7.47 -4.52 -17.13
C ALA A 16 6.20 -3.87 -16.56
N ASP A 17 5.02 -4.36 -16.95
CA ASP A 17 3.72 -3.94 -16.42
C ASP A 17 3.62 -3.97 -14.90
N GLN A 18 4.14 -5.01 -14.24
CA GLN A 18 4.09 -5.14 -12.78
C GLN A 18 4.97 -4.08 -12.10
N GLN A 19 6.16 -3.80 -12.66
CA GLN A 19 7.04 -2.74 -12.17
C GLN A 19 6.40 -1.36 -12.39
N GLU A 20 5.75 -1.14 -13.53
CA GLU A 20 5.05 0.12 -13.82
C GLU A 20 3.88 0.36 -12.87
N ARG A 21 3.05 -0.66 -12.60
CA ARG A 21 1.95 -0.56 -11.62
C ARG A 21 2.47 -0.32 -10.21
N GLN A 22 3.54 -1.02 -9.81
CA GLN A 22 4.16 -0.81 -8.50
C GLN A 22 4.68 0.63 -8.33
N GLY A 23 5.40 1.14 -9.34
CA GLY A 23 5.88 2.52 -9.33
C GLY A 23 4.75 3.54 -9.32
N ARG A 24 3.69 3.29 -10.10
CA ARG A 24 2.51 4.15 -10.15
C ARG A 24 1.79 4.21 -8.81
N ILE A 25 1.53 3.08 -8.16
CA ILE A 25 0.78 3.08 -6.89
C ILE A 25 1.58 3.69 -5.74
N ALA A 26 2.89 3.45 -5.69
CA ALA A 26 3.78 4.09 -4.72
C ALA A 26 3.77 5.61 -4.88
N ARG A 27 3.83 6.10 -6.13
CA ARG A 27 3.78 7.54 -6.41
C ARG A 27 2.46 8.17 -5.99
N ILE A 28 1.34 7.51 -6.28
CA ILE A 28 0.00 8.00 -5.89
C ILE A 28 -0.10 8.09 -4.37
N ALA A 29 0.29 7.03 -3.64
CA ALA A 29 0.25 7.03 -2.19
C ALA A 29 1.07 8.18 -1.58
N TRP A 30 2.28 8.43 -2.10
CA TRP A 30 3.16 9.50 -1.59
C TRP A 30 2.68 10.92 -1.93
N LEU A 31 1.91 11.09 -3.00
CA LEU A 31 1.39 12.40 -3.40
C LEU A 31 0.03 12.72 -2.77
N THR A 32 -0.71 11.70 -2.32
CA THR A 32 -2.06 11.86 -1.77
C THR A 32 -2.10 11.78 -0.26
N LEU A 33 -1.26 10.95 0.36
CA LEU A 33 -1.26 10.78 1.81
C LEU A 33 -0.31 11.77 2.48
N PRO A 34 -0.69 12.32 3.65
CA PRO A 34 0.08 13.36 4.32
C PRO A 34 1.39 12.86 4.92
N ASP A 35 1.48 11.56 5.22
CA ASP A 35 2.61 10.96 5.90
C ASP A 35 3.13 9.70 5.19
N ARG A 36 4.46 9.53 5.24
CA ARG A 36 5.15 8.44 4.57
C ARG A 36 4.92 7.09 5.26
N ASP A 37 4.87 7.05 6.58
CA ASP A 37 4.58 5.85 7.33
C ASP A 37 3.13 5.43 7.13
N MET A 38 2.18 6.38 7.06
CA MET A 38 0.80 6.12 6.67
C MET A 38 0.70 5.47 5.28
N ALA A 39 1.43 5.99 4.29
CA ALA A 39 1.48 5.40 2.96
C ALA A 39 2.08 3.99 2.95
N MET A 40 3.14 3.77 3.74
CA MET A 40 3.80 2.46 3.84
C MET A 40 2.91 1.43 4.53
N LEU A 41 2.24 1.81 5.62
CA LEU A 41 1.28 0.96 6.32
C LEU A 41 0.13 0.58 5.40
N PHE A 42 -0.52 1.57 4.78
CA PHE A 42 -1.63 1.31 3.87
C PHE A 42 -1.24 0.36 2.73
N LEU A 43 -0.10 0.58 2.06
CA LEU A 43 0.29 -0.27 0.92
C LEU A 43 0.66 -1.70 1.30
N ASN A 44 1.24 -1.90 2.49
CA ASN A 44 1.81 -3.19 2.88
C ASN A 44 0.94 -3.99 3.85
N GLU A 45 -0.02 -3.36 4.53
CA GLU A 45 -0.92 -4.03 5.45
C GLU A 45 -2.13 -4.62 4.72
N HIS A 46 -2.79 -5.60 5.34
CA HIS A 46 -4.03 -6.14 4.83
C HIS A 46 -5.14 -5.09 4.96
N ASN A 47 -5.83 -4.80 3.85
CA ASN A 47 -6.96 -3.90 3.83
C ASN A 47 -8.25 -4.71 3.62
N GLU A 48 -9.13 -4.71 4.62
CA GLU A 48 -10.37 -5.51 4.60
C GLU A 48 -11.32 -5.09 3.47
N ALA A 49 -11.39 -3.79 3.13
CA ALA A 49 -12.24 -3.29 2.06
C ALA A 49 -11.74 -3.72 0.67
N LEU A 50 -10.44 -3.97 0.53
CA LEU A 50 -9.81 -4.46 -0.70
C LEU A 50 -9.66 -6.01 -0.70
N GLY A 51 -9.89 -6.67 0.43
CA GLY A 51 -9.76 -8.11 0.58
C GLY A 51 -8.32 -8.62 0.52
N GLY A 52 -7.32 -7.75 0.71
CA GLY A 52 -5.93 -8.09 0.49
C GLY A 52 -4.95 -6.96 0.79
N ARG A 53 -3.66 -7.23 0.56
CA ARG A 53 -2.60 -6.22 0.66
C ARG A 53 -2.64 -5.33 -0.57
N PRO A 54 -2.77 -4.00 -0.44
CA PRO A 54 -2.97 -3.12 -1.59
C PRO A 54 -1.84 -3.17 -2.63
N ILE A 55 -0.59 -3.35 -2.21
CA ILE A 55 0.53 -3.49 -3.15
C ILE A 55 0.44 -4.76 -4.00
N ASP A 56 0.00 -5.88 -3.43
CA ASP A 56 -0.12 -7.15 -4.14
C ASP A 56 -1.26 -7.05 -5.17
N LEU A 57 -2.40 -6.48 -4.77
CA LEU A 57 -3.56 -6.27 -5.65
C LEU A 57 -3.25 -5.32 -6.82
N ALA A 58 -2.55 -4.21 -6.55
CA ALA A 58 -2.19 -3.24 -7.58
C ALA A 58 -1.19 -3.81 -8.61
N ILE A 59 -0.30 -4.70 -8.18
CA ILE A 59 0.67 -5.36 -9.05
C ILE A 59 -0.02 -6.43 -9.90
N GLU A 60 -0.92 -7.21 -9.31
CA GLU A 60 -1.58 -8.35 -9.96
C GLU A 60 -2.41 -7.92 -11.19
N SER A 61 -3.16 -6.83 -11.09
CA SER A 61 -4.08 -6.40 -12.14
C SER A 61 -4.27 -4.89 -12.24
N GLU A 62 -4.72 -4.41 -13.41
CA GLU A 62 -5.13 -3.01 -13.59
C GLU A 62 -6.38 -2.67 -12.76
N GLU A 63 -7.30 -3.63 -12.62
CA GLU A 63 -8.50 -3.48 -11.78
C GLU A 63 -8.14 -3.28 -10.31
N GLY A 64 -7.19 -4.08 -9.80
CA GLY A 64 -6.63 -3.92 -8.47
C GLY A 64 -5.94 -2.57 -8.31
N LEU A 65 -5.19 -2.11 -9.32
CA LEU A 65 -4.57 -0.77 -9.30
C LEU A 65 -5.63 0.33 -9.16
N LEU A 66 -6.72 0.27 -9.93
CA LEU A 66 -7.80 1.26 -9.88
C LEU A 66 -8.54 1.24 -8.54
N ALA A 67 -8.76 0.05 -7.96
CA ALA A 67 -9.38 -0.09 -6.64
C ALA A 67 -8.53 0.55 -5.55
N VAL A 68 -7.21 0.30 -5.56
CA VAL A 68 -6.28 0.87 -4.58
C VAL A 68 -6.14 2.39 -4.77
N GLU A 69 -6.11 2.89 -6.02
CA GLU A 69 -6.08 4.33 -6.30
C GLU A 69 -7.30 5.06 -5.72
N ARG A 70 -8.50 4.46 -5.82
CA ARG A 70 -9.72 5.00 -5.20
C ARG A 70 -9.63 4.99 -3.67
N ALA A 71 -9.15 3.90 -3.07
CA ALA A 71 -8.99 3.80 -1.62
C ALA A 71 -7.98 4.83 -1.08
N ILE A 72 -6.88 5.10 -1.79
CA ILE A 72 -5.91 6.14 -1.41
C ILE A 72 -6.54 7.53 -1.43
N ARG A 73 -7.33 7.84 -2.47
CA ARG A 73 -8.04 9.13 -2.57
C ARG A 73 -9.05 9.30 -1.45
N ASP A 74 -9.82 8.26 -1.16
CA ASP A 74 -10.77 8.27 -0.06
C ASP A 74 -10.05 8.51 1.27
N LEU A 75 -8.94 7.80 1.51
CA LEU A 75 -8.12 7.97 2.71
C LEU A 75 -7.53 9.38 2.83
N GLY A 76 -7.04 9.96 1.74
CA GLY A 76 -6.56 11.35 1.70
C GLY A 76 -7.67 12.36 2.01
N ASN A 77 -8.83 12.22 1.36
CA ASN A 77 -9.98 13.09 1.62
C ASN A 77 -10.48 13.02 3.07
N ASN A 78 -10.39 11.84 3.70
CA ASN A 78 -10.74 11.66 5.11
C ASN A 78 -9.66 12.21 6.06
N ALA A 79 -8.38 12.24 5.65
CA ALA A 79 -7.30 12.87 6.42
C ALA A 79 -7.39 14.41 6.44
N ASP A 80 -8.03 15.00 5.43
CA ASP A 80 -8.34 16.44 5.36
C ASP A 80 -9.68 16.82 6.04
N GLY A 81 -10.39 15.87 6.65
CA GLY A 81 -11.59 16.10 7.49
C GLY A 81 -11.25 16.80 8.81
N PRO A 82 -12.17 17.58 9.42
CA PRO A 82 -11.79 18.57 10.43
C PRO A 82 -11.14 17.90 11.64
N ASN A 83 -9.89 18.29 11.93
CA ASN A 83 -9.30 18.20 13.25
C ASN A 83 -10.36 18.57 14.30
N ASN A 84 -10.78 17.63 15.17
CA ASN A 84 -11.25 17.79 16.56
C ASN A 84 -12.24 16.68 16.98
N ALA A 85 -11.72 15.65 17.66
CA ALA A 85 -12.32 14.83 18.73
C ALA A 85 -11.47 13.55 18.72
N GLU A 86 -10.74 13.14 19.75
CA GLU A 86 -11.11 13.08 21.16
C GLU A 86 -9.84 13.16 22.02
N THR A 87 -9.69 14.24 22.80
CA THR A 87 -8.89 14.17 24.02
C THR A 87 -9.80 13.63 25.11
N PRO A 88 -9.45 12.54 25.82
CA PRO A 88 -10.29 12.02 26.87
C PRO A 88 -10.40 13.04 28.00
N MET A 89 -11.65 13.40 28.27
CA MET A 89 -12.14 14.14 29.42
C MET A 89 -11.49 13.64 30.71
N THR A 90 -10.44 14.32 31.17
CA THR A 90 -9.93 14.17 32.55
C THR A 90 -10.73 15.10 33.43
N THR A 91 -11.72 14.51 34.09
CA THR A 91 -12.40 15.10 35.25
C THR A 91 -11.45 15.10 36.44
N LYS A 92 -11.20 16.27 37.01
CA LYS A 92 -11.03 16.42 38.46
C LYS A 92 -11.47 17.80 38.93
#